data_AF-A0A9D0IET7-F1
#
_entry.id   AF-A0A9D0IET7-F1
#
_cell.length_a   1.000
_cell.length_b   1.000
_cell.length_c   1.000
_cell.angle_alpha   90.00
_cell.angle_beta   90.00
_cell.angle_gamma   90.00
#
_symmetry.space_group_name_H-M   'P 1'
#
loop_
_entity.id
_entity.type
_entity.pdbx_description
1 polymer ?
#
loop_
_entity_poly.entity_id
_entity_poly.type
_entity_poly.pdbx_seq_one_letter_code
_entity_poly.pdbx_strand_id
1 'polypeptide(L)'
;MKYRTCCGRSRKPGTRSPTRRRSTRPAPESGRTIDMDTNRSRQLRDIIELSREMLSKAQAGEWELVAGLETRRKTLVGDCFRQPASGQDAPEVAVAIREILSINQQVTRLGVQCRDRLGCELQAGRAGRSAAAAYRDCAP
;
A
#
# COMPACT_ATOMS: atom_id res chain seq x y z
N MET A 1 -47.21 -23.71 45.20
CA MET A 1 -47.31 -22.64 46.21
C MET A 1 -48.06 -21.46 45.59
N LYS A 2 -49.20 -21.10 46.17
CA LYS A 2 -50.07 -19.97 45.80
C LYS A 2 -49.89 -18.87 46.85
N TYR A 3 -49.65 -17.62 46.45
CA TYR A 3 -49.98 -16.38 47.16
C TYR A 3 -49.84 -15.23 46.14
N ARG A 4 -50.60 -14.15 46.09
CA ARG A 4 -51.91 -13.72 46.61
C ARG A 4 -52.22 -12.40 45.87
N THR A 5 -53.50 -12.11 45.75
CA THR A 5 -54.19 -11.03 45.04
C THR A 5 -54.01 -9.62 45.66
N CYS A 6 -54.28 -8.57 44.88
CA CYS A 6 -55.13 -7.38 45.16
C CYS A 6 -54.60 -6.13 44.41
N CYS A 7 -55.29 -5.61 43.39
CA CYS A 7 -56.39 -4.63 43.41
C CYS A 7 -55.93 -3.15 43.50
N GLY A 8 -56.34 -2.32 42.51
CA GLY A 8 -56.74 -0.94 42.82
C GLY A 8 -56.49 0.14 41.75
N ARG A 9 -57.61 0.70 41.24
CA ARG A 9 -57.87 2.07 40.72
C ARG A 9 -57.27 2.47 39.35
N SER A 10 -58.05 2.83 38.33
CA SER A 10 -59.14 3.83 38.13
C SER A 10 -58.69 5.23 37.68
N ARG A 11 -59.09 5.57 36.43
CA ARG A 11 -59.42 6.88 35.82
C ARG A 11 -58.22 7.84 35.60
N LYS A 12 -58.12 8.64 34.51
CA LYS A 12 -59.11 9.47 33.80
C LYS A 12 -58.70 9.79 32.35
N PRO A 13 -59.63 10.29 31.51
CA PRO A 13 -59.39 10.85 30.19
C PRO A 13 -59.15 12.38 30.22
N GLY A 14 -58.53 12.91 29.17
CA GLY A 14 -58.27 14.34 28.93
C GLY A 14 -56.90 14.49 28.26
N THR A 15 -56.63 15.33 27.28
CA THR A 15 -57.32 16.50 26.70
C THR A 15 -56.54 16.85 25.43
N ARG A 16 -57.22 17.41 24.44
CA ARG A 16 -56.63 18.00 23.22
C ARG A 16 -55.61 19.09 23.57
N SER A 17 -54.55 19.22 22.76
CA SER A 17 -54.30 20.42 21.91
C SER A 17 -52.81 20.64 21.60
N PRO A 18 -52.51 21.37 20.51
CA PRO A 18 -51.32 21.17 19.68
C PRO A 18 -50.20 22.12 20.08
N THR A 19 -48.96 21.65 20.03
CA THR A 19 -47.80 22.56 19.93
C THR A 19 -46.86 22.04 18.86
N ARG A 20 -47.08 22.58 17.66
CA ARG A 20 -46.14 22.61 16.55
C ARG A 20 -44.91 23.39 16.98
N ARG A 21 -43.99 22.77 17.74
CA ARG A 21 -42.63 23.28 17.86
C ARG A 21 -41.88 22.85 16.62
N ARG A 22 -41.81 23.77 15.67
CA ARG A 22 -40.82 23.83 14.59
C ARG A 22 -39.44 23.74 15.26
N SER A 23 -38.96 22.52 15.44
CA SER A 23 -37.57 22.25 15.76
C SER A 23 -36.81 22.42 14.45
N THR A 24 -36.32 23.63 14.20
CA THR A 24 -35.15 23.84 13.35
C THR A 24 -34.00 23.11 14.02
N ARG A 25 -33.89 21.82 13.74
CA ARG A 25 -32.67 21.08 14.00
C ARG A 25 -31.63 21.60 13.01
N PRO A 26 -30.51 22.18 13.47
CA PRO A 26 -29.45 22.57 12.55
C PRO A 26 -28.98 21.32 11.83
N ALA A 27 -28.78 21.43 10.52
CA ALA A 27 -28.15 20.38 9.74
C ALA A 27 -26.83 20.00 10.43
N PRO A 28 -26.53 18.70 10.65
CA PRO A 28 -25.19 18.31 11.01
C PRO A 28 -24.32 18.61 9.78
N GLU A 29 -23.60 19.71 9.92
CA GLU A 29 -22.20 19.87 9.53
C GLU A 29 -21.91 19.41 8.11
N SER A 30 -21.99 20.40 7.21
CA SER A 30 -20.99 20.62 6.16
C SER A 30 -19.98 19.49 6.09
N GLY A 31 -20.13 18.63 5.08
CA GLY A 31 -19.10 17.70 4.69
C GLY A 31 -17.79 18.47 4.61
N ARG A 32 -16.98 18.36 5.67
CA ARG A 32 -15.61 18.82 5.68
C ARG A 32 -14.91 17.82 4.79
N THR A 33 -14.81 18.20 3.53
CA THR A 33 -13.81 17.73 2.59
C THR A 33 -12.54 17.44 3.37
N ILE A 34 -12.14 16.17 3.26
CA ILE A 34 -10.91 15.55 3.70
C ILE A 34 -9.77 16.56 3.57
N ASP A 35 -9.44 17.26 4.65
CA ASP A 35 -8.26 18.12 4.65
C ASP A 35 -7.07 17.25 5.01
N MET A 36 -6.69 16.54 3.96
CA MET A 36 -5.54 15.70 3.74
C MET A 36 -4.28 16.38 4.25
N ASP A 37 -3.38 15.62 4.89
CA ASP A 37 -1.99 16.05 5.00
C ASP A 37 -1.38 16.03 3.59
N THR A 38 -1.59 17.14 2.88
CA THR A 38 -1.28 17.34 1.45
C THR A 38 0.19 17.02 1.16
N ASN A 39 1.06 17.11 2.18
CA ASN A 39 2.45 16.70 2.09
C ASN A 39 2.59 15.17 2.01
N ARG A 40 2.01 14.42 2.94
CA ARG A 40 2.08 12.95 2.96
C ARG A 40 1.50 12.33 1.69
N SER A 41 0.34 12.81 1.22
CA SER A 41 -0.26 12.28 -0.01
C SER A 41 0.60 12.58 -1.25
N ARG A 42 1.33 13.70 -1.28
CA ARG A 42 2.33 13.97 -2.32
C ARG A 42 3.50 13.00 -2.22
N GLN A 43 4.07 12.83 -1.02
CA GLN A 43 5.19 11.90 -0.81
C GLN A 43 4.84 10.46 -1.20
N LEU A 44 3.64 9.98 -0.85
CA LEU A 44 3.18 8.64 -1.24
C LEU A 44 3.06 8.50 -2.76
N ARG A 45 2.55 9.53 -3.45
CA ARG A 45 2.49 9.55 -4.92
C ARG A 45 3.89 9.48 -5.53
N ASP A 46 4.82 10.29 -5.05
CA ASP A 46 6.20 10.31 -5.54
C ASP A 46 6.89 8.95 -5.31
N ILE A 47 6.65 8.29 -4.16
CA ILE A 47 7.17 6.95 -3.87
C ILE A 47 6.60 5.91 -4.85
N ILE A 48 5.30 5.97 -5.14
CA ILE A 48 4.65 5.07 -6.11
C ILE A 48 5.21 5.30 -7.51
N GLU A 49 5.38 6.55 -7.93
CA GLU A 49 5.96 6.90 -9.22
C GLU A 49 7.39 6.36 -9.37
N LEU A 50 8.25 6.58 -8.38
CA LEU A 50 9.61 6.00 -8.39
C LEU A 50 9.58 4.47 -8.41
N SER A 51 8.65 3.84 -7.67
CA SER A 51 8.50 2.38 -7.67
C SER A 51 8.14 1.86 -9.07
N ARG A 52 7.21 2.53 -9.77
CA ARG A 52 6.81 2.20 -11.14
C ARG A 52 7.96 2.43 -12.12
N GLU A 53 8.73 3.50 -11.94
CA GLU A 53 9.92 3.76 -12.75
C GLU A 53 10.96 2.65 -12.55
N MET A 54 11.24 2.25 -11.31
CA MET A 54 12.11 1.10 -11.00
C MET A 54 11.64 -0.17 -11.70
N LEU A 55 10.33 -0.44 -11.74
CA LEU A 55 9.79 -1.59 -12.46
C LEU A 55 10.06 -1.51 -13.96
N SER A 56 9.83 -0.36 -14.58
CA SER A 56 10.14 -0.13 -16.00
C SER A 56 11.63 -0.35 -16.30
N LYS A 57 12.51 0.17 -15.43
CA LYS A 57 13.97 0.01 -15.55
C LYS A 57 14.41 -1.44 -15.34
N ALA A 58 13.81 -2.15 -14.40
CA ALA A 58 14.05 -3.58 -14.19
C ALA A 58 13.61 -4.43 -15.40
N GLN A 59 12.48 -4.09 -16.04
CA GLN A 59 12.02 -4.76 -17.26
C GLN A 59 12.99 -4.53 -18.43
N ALA A 60 13.60 -3.35 -18.50
CA ALA A 60 14.65 -3.03 -19.47
C ALA A 60 16.03 -3.62 -19.12
N GLY A 61 16.19 -4.24 -17.94
CA GLY A 61 17.48 -4.76 -17.47
C GLY A 61 18.47 -3.67 -17.00
N GLU A 62 18.01 -2.43 -16.82
CA GLU A 62 18.81 -1.26 -16.44
C GLU A 62 19.05 -1.22 -14.92
N TRP A 63 19.69 -2.27 -14.37
CA TRP A 63 19.82 -2.50 -12.92
C TRP A 63 20.58 -1.40 -12.16
N GLU A 64 21.54 -0.73 -12.81
CA GLU A 64 22.24 0.41 -12.21
C GLU A 64 21.29 1.58 -11.95
N LEU A 65 20.37 1.85 -12.89
CA LEU A 65 19.35 2.88 -12.73
C LEU A 65 18.32 2.47 -11.66
N VAL A 66 17.96 1.18 -11.58
CA VAL A 66 17.12 0.65 -10.49
C VAL A 66 17.75 0.93 -9.12
N ALA A 67 19.07 0.72 -8.96
CA ALA A 67 19.77 0.98 -7.70
C ALA A 67 19.80 2.49 -7.34
N GLY A 68 20.01 3.36 -8.33
CA GLY A 68 19.94 4.81 -8.15
C GLY A 68 18.54 5.27 -7.71
N LEU A 69 17.49 4.78 -8.38
CA LEU A 69 16.10 5.07 -8.03
C LEU A 69 15.73 4.55 -6.64
N GLU A 70 16.18 3.36 -6.26
CA GLU A 70 15.93 2.80 -4.92
C GLU A 70 16.52 3.66 -3.82
N THR A 71 17.72 4.21 -4.04
CA THR A 71 18.36 5.12 -3.08
C THR A 71 17.50 6.36 -2.84
N ARG A 72 16.98 6.97 -3.91
CA ARG A 72 16.08 8.13 -3.82
C ARG A 72 14.75 7.78 -3.14
N ARG A 73 14.15 6.65 -3.54
CA ARG A 73 12.88 6.15 -3.00
C ARG A 73 12.98 5.89 -1.49
N LYS A 74 14.08 5.29 -1.04
CA LYS A 74 14.33 4.99 0.38
C LYS A 74 14.33 6.25 1.25
N THR A 75 14.93 7.35 0.77
CA THR A 75 14.89 8.64 1.46
C THR A 75 13.46 9.16 1.59
N LEU A 76 12.67 9.14 0.51
CA LEU A 76 11.28 9.59 0.55
C LEU A 76 10.39 8.75 1.47
N VAL A 77 10.59 7.42 1.49
CA VAL A 77 9.89 6.54 2.45
C VAL A 77 10.24 6.93 3.89
N GLY A 78 11.52 7.15 4.18
CA GLY A 78 11.96 7.58 5.51
C GLY A 78 11.32 8.90 5.95
N ASP A 79 11.18 9.85 5.03
CA ASP A 79 10.56 11.14 5.30
C ASP A 79 9.03 11.04 5.46
N CYS A 80 8.38 10.24 4.63
CA CYS A 80 6.93 10.06 4.63
C CYS A 80 6.39 9.41 5.90
N PHE A 81 7.16 8.47 6.46
CA PHE A 81 6.79 7.73 7.67
C PHE A 81 7.50 8.23 8.93
N ARG A 82 8.16 9.39 8.87
CA ARG A 82 8.83 10.00 10.03
C ARG A 82 7.85 10.31 11.17
N GLN A 83 6.63 10.71 10.81
CA GLN A 83 5.53 10.89 11.75
C GLN A 83 4.44 9.85 11.47
N PRO A 84 3.81 9.26 12.50
CA PRO A 84 2.69 8.35 12.32
C PRO A 84 1.58 9.00 11.50
N ALA A 85 0.95 8.22 10.63
CA ALA A 85 -0.27 8.66 9.96
C ALA A 85 -1.38 8.87 11.00
N SER A 86 -2.21 9.89 10.80
CA SER A 86 -3.40 10.05 11.61
C SER A 86 -4.38 8.89 11.35
N GLY A 87 -5.28 8.60 12.29
CA GLY A 87 -6.30 7.56 12.07
C GLY A 87 -7.19 7.81 10.86
N GLN A 88 -7.29 9.07 10.40
CA GLN A 88 -8.05 9.46 9.22
C GLN A 88 -7.31 9.12 7.91
N ASP A 89 -5.97 9.15 7.91
CA ASP A 89 -5.15 8.86 6.72
C ASP A 89 -4.84 7.36 6.55
N ALA A 90 -5.02 6.56 7.61
CA ALA A 90 -4.62 5.16 7.67
C ALA A 90 -5.13 4.28 6.51
N PRO A 91 -6.40 4.41 6.03
CA PRO A 91 -6.87 3.61 4.89
C PRO A 91 -6.13 3.91 3.58
N GLU A 92 -5.85 5.18 3.29
CA GLU A 92 -5.17 5.61 2.07
C GLU A 92 -3.69 5.20 2.10
N VAL A 93 -3.02 5.42 3.24
CA VAL A 93 -1.66 4.95 3.49
C VAL A 93 -1.56 3.44 3.26
N ALA A 94 -2.55 2.67 3.74
CA ALA A 94 -2.58 1.23 3.55
C ALA A 94 -2.74 0.83 2.06
N VAL A 95 -3.51 1.59 1.27
CA VAL A 95 -3.61 1.37 -0.19
C VAL A 95 -2.25 1.60 -0.85
N ALA A 96 -1.60 2.73 -0.55
CA ALA A 96 -0.29 3.07 -1.12
C ALA A 96 0.78 2.02 -0.76
N ILE A 97 0.83 1.57 0.50
CA ILE A 97 1.76 0.53 0.94
C ILE A 97 1.54 -0.78 0.17
N ARG A 98 0.28 -1.20 -0.03
CA ARG A 98 -0.02 -2.43 -0.80
C ARG A 98 0.47 -2.33 -2.24
N GLU A 99 0.29 -1.17 -2.87
CA GLU A 99 0.79 -0.95 -4.23
C GLU A 99 2.32 -1.02 -4.29
N ILE A 100 3.02 -0.32 -3.39
CA ILE A 100 4.49 -0.34 -3.30
C ILE A 100 5.00 -1.78 -3.11
N LEU A 101 4.38 -2.55 -2.20
CA LEU A 101 4.78 -3.94 -1.96
C LEU A 101 4.56 -4.84 -3.18
N SER A 102 3.46 -4.65 -3.91
CA SER A 102 3.19 -5.35 -5.17
C SER A 102 4.27 -5.08 -6.22
N ILE A 103 4.67 -3.82 -6.36
CA ILE A 103 5.73 -3.43 -7.30
C ILE A 103 7.08 -4.00 -6.88
N ASN A 104 7.43 -3.92 -5.60
CA ASN A 104 8.68 -4.49 -5.08
C ASN A 104 8.81 -5.99 -5.35
N GLN A 105 7.69 -6.72 -5.22
CA GLN A 105 7.67 -8.15 -5.55
C GLN A 105 7.95 -8.39 -7.04
N GLN A 106 7.42 -7.55 -7.93
CA GLN A 106 7.68 -7.66 -9.37
C GLN A 106 9.15 -7.37 -9.70
N VAL A 107 9.71 -6.28 -9.17
CA VAL A 107 11.14 -5.94 -9.33
C VAL A 107 12.03 -7.08 -8.81
N THR A 108 11.71 -7.62 -7.64
CA THR A 108 12.46 -8.74 -7.04
C THR A 108 12.44 -9.98 -7.94
N ARG A 109 11.27 -10.34 -8.49
CA ARG A 109 11.14 -11.48 -9.41
C ARG A 109 12.00 -11.28 -10.66
N LEU A 110 11.98 -10.09 -11.26
CA LEU A 110 12.83 -9.77 -12.41
C LEU A 110 14.32 -9.87 -12.06
N GLY A 111 14.71 -9.42 -10.87
CA GLY A 111 16.10 -9.51 -10.42
C GLY A 111 16.58 -10.95 -10.24
N VAL A 112 15.74 -11.82 -9.67
CA VAL A 112 16.00 -13.27 -9.56
C VAL A 112 16.16 -13.88 -10.95
N GLN A 113 15.22 -13.64 -11.86
CA GLN A 113 15.27 -14.17 -13.23
C GLN A 113 16.53 -13.73 -13.98
N CYS A 114 16.91 -12.46 -13.86
CA CYS A 114 18.12 -11.93 -14.51
C CYS A 114 19.38 -12.59 -13.95
N ARG A 115 19.50 -12.70 -12.63
CA ARG A 115 20.63 -13.36 -11.98
C ARG A 115 20.76 -14.82 -12.39
N ASP A 116 19.65 -15.56 -12.41
CA ASP A 116 19.63 -16.98 -12.76
C ASP A 116 20.06 -17.18 -14.23
N ARG A 117 19.56 -16.32 -15.13
CA ARG A 117 19.97 -16.30 -16.55
C ARG A 117 21.48 -16.04 -16.70
N LEU A 118 22.01 -15.01 -16.05
CA LEU A 118 23.44 -14.69 -16.10
C LEU A 118 24.29 -15.85 -15.55
N GLY A 119 23.81 -16.53 -14.49
CA GLY A 119 24.44 -17.73 -13.95
C GLY A 119 24.57 -18.85 -14.98
N CYS A 120 23.49 -19.14 -15.72
CA CYS A 120 23.50 -20.14 -16.80
C CYS A 120 24.46 -19.75 -17.94
N GLU A 121 24.43 -18.49 -18.38
CA GLU A 121 25.29 -17.98 -19.46
C GLU A 121 26.79 -18.09 -19.08
N LEU A 122 27.14 -17.71 -17.84
CA LEU A 122 28.51 -17.84 -17.33
C LEU A 122 28.97 -19.30 -17.27
N GLN A 123 28.10 -20.21 -16.82
CA GLN A 123 28.43 -21.63 -16.73
C GLN A 123 28.62 -22.25 -18.12
N ALA A 124 27.75 -21.93 -19.08
CA ALA A 124 27.89 -22.37 -20.47
C ALA A 124 29.20 -21.86 -21.08
N GLY A 125 29.56 -20.59 -20.84
CA GLY A 125 30.83 -20.03 -21.30
C GLY A 125 32.06 -20.71 -20.67
N ARG A 126 32.01 -21.08 -19.38
CA ARG A 126 33.09 -21.85 -18.73
C ARG A 126 33.25 -23.24 -19.33
N ALA A 127 32.14 -23.95 -19.55
CA ALA A 127 32.14 -25.27 -20.17
C ALA A 127 32.73 -25.21 -21.59
N GLY A 128 32.32 -24.23 -22.39
CA GLY A 128 32.86 -24.01 -23.74
C GLY A 128 34.38 -23.75 -23.76
N ARG A 129 34.88 -22.90 -22.85
CA ARG A 129 36.33 -22.66 -22.72
C ARG A 129 37.10 -23.91 -22.30
N SER A 130 36.53 -24.70 -21.38
CA SER A 130 37.12 -25.97 -20.94
C SER A 130 37.21 -26.99 -22.07
N ALA A 131 36.14 -27.15 -22.85
CA ALA A 131 36.12 -28.03 -24.01
C ALA A 131 37.11 -27.58 -25.10
N ALA A 132 37.16 -26.27 -25.39
CA ALA A 132 38.12 -25.72 -26.34
C ALA A 132 39.59 -25.90 -25.91
N ALA A 133 39.88 -25.82 -24.61
CA ALA A 133 41.21 -26.14 -24.08
C ALA A 133 41.54 -27.62 -24.29
N ALA A 134 40.64 -28.52 -23.88
CA ALA A 134 40.83 -29.96 -24.07
C ALA A 134 41.07 -30.35 -25.54
N TYR A 135 40.35 -29.74 -26.48
CA TYR A 135 40.57 -30.00 -27.91
C TYR A 135 41.91 -29.47 -28.43
N ARG A 136 42.40 -28.33 -27.94
CA ARG A 136 43.74 -27.83 -28.30
C ARG A 136 44.84 -28.74 -27.77
N ASP A 137 44.67 -29.26 -26.55
CA ASP A 137 45.66 -30.12 -25.90
C ASP A 137 45.70 -31.54 -26.51
N CYS A 138 44.64 -31.93 -27.25
CA CYS A 138 44.56 -33.19 -27.98
C CYS A 138 44.86 -33.07 -29.49
N ALA A 139 45.22 -31.87 -30.00
CA ALA A 139 45.64 -31.71 -31.38
C ALA A 139 47.11 -32.16 -31.54
N PRO A 140 47.41 -33.12 -32.44
CA PRO A 140 48.75 -33.70 -32.62
C PRO A 140 49.76 -32.75 -33.28
#